data_AF-A0A1M7MV26-F1
#
_entry.id   AF-A0A1M7MV26-F1
#
_cell.length_a   1.000
_cell.length_b   1.000
_cell.length_c   1.000
_cell.angle_alpha   90.00
_cell.angle_beta   90.00
_cell.angle_gamma   90.00
#
_symmetry.space_group_name_H-M   'P 1'
#
loop_
_entity.id
_entity.type
_entity.pdbx_description
1 polymer ?
#
loop_
_entity_poly.entity_id
_entity_poly.type
_entity_poly.pdbx_seq_one_letter_code
_entity_poly.pdbx_strand_id
1 'polypeptide(L)'
;MTMPIFDTLGYVEKLTEAGVPRQQAVAQAQALIEILSEGTVTPGVVTILKADLLARMDALRTEVIERIDALRIEFGDRFDALRTDLDALKTDLAIFKARTNAKFTMLFALHAVQISILVYIVSRLP
;
A
#
# COMPACT_ATOMS: atom_id res chain seq x y z
N MET A 1 -16.21 22.06 24.57
CA MET A 1 -15.81 23.22 25.39
C MET A 1 -16.46 24.44 24.80
N THR A 2 -17.56 24.88 25.40
CA THR A 2 -18.22 26.16 25.10
C THR A 2 -17.26 27.26 25.52
N MET A 3 -16.84 28.11 24.59
CA MET A 3 -16.08 29.31 24.92
C MET A 3 -16.93 30.12 25.91
N PRO A 4 -16.41 30.54 27.07
CA PRO A 4 -17.17 31.38 27.97
C PRO A 4 -17.52 32.65 27.18
N ILE A 5 -18.82 32.88 26.99
CA ILE A 5 -19.33 34.09 26.34
C ILE A 5 -18.76 35.25 27.15
N PHE A 6 -17.90 36.06 26.53
CA PHE A 6 -17.34 37.24 27.19
C PHE A 6 -18.51 38.14 27.59
N ASP A 7 -18.72 38.29 28.90
CA ASP A 7 -19.78 39.12 29.44
C ASP A 7 -19.38 40.60 29.33
N THR A 8 -19.68 41.16 28.16
CA THR A 8 -19.44 42.57 27.82
C THR A 8 -20.09 43.50 28.84
N LEU A 9 -21.25 43.15 29.39
CA LEU A 9 -21.98 43.99 30.34
C LEU A 9 -21.30 43.99 31.72
N GLY A 10 -21.01 42.80 32.27
CA GLY A 10 -20.28 42.68 33.53
C GLY A 10 -18.87 43.29 33.48
N TYR A 11 -18.23 43.29 32.29
CA TYR A 11 -16.95 43.97 32.09
C TYR A 11 -17.08 45.50 32.10
N VAL A 12 -18.12 46.05 31.45
CA VAL A 12 -18.41 47.50 31.48
C VAL A 12 -18.72 47.97 32.90
N GLU A 13 -19.48 47.20 33.67
CA GLU A 13 -19.82 47.51 35.06
C GLU A 13 -18.56 47.59 35.93
N LYS A 14 -17.68 46.58 35.86
CA LYS A 14 -16.39 46.58 36.58
C LYS A 14 -15.51 47.77 36.22
N LEU A 15 -15.42 48.14 34.95
CA LEU A 15 -14.64 49.31 34.52
C LEU A 15 -15.25 50.61 35.05
N THR A 16 -16.57 50.70 35.06
CA THR A 16 -17.29 51.87 35.58
C THR A 16 -17.11 51.99 37.10
N GLU A 17 -17.18 50.88 37.84
CA GLU A 17 -16.89 50.82 39.28
C GLU A 17 -15.43 51.19 39.60
N ALA A 18 -14.49 50.86 38.71
CA ALA A 18 -13.09 51.27 38.81
C ALA A 18 -12.83 52.74 38.45
N GLY A 19 -13.89 53.52 38.15
CA GLY A 19 -13.80 54.95 37.85
C GLY A 19 -13.59 55.29 36.37
N VAL A 20 -13.65 54.32 35.46
CA VAL A 20 -13.61 54.59 34.02
C VAL A 20 -14.96 55.18 33.57
N PRO A 21 -14.99 56.29 32.81
CA PRO A 21 -16.24 56.83 32.27
C PRO A 21 -16.99 55.77 31.46
N ARG A 22 -18.30 55.63 31.68
CA ARG A 22 -19.12 54.57 31.06
C ARG A 22 -18.96 54.47 29.55
N GLN A 23 -18.83 55.61 28.86
CA GLN A 23 -18.60 55.66 27.41
C GLN A 23 -17.27 55.00 27.00
N GLN A 24 -16.20 55.23 27.77
CA GLN A 24 -14.89 54.59 27.54
C GLN A 24 -14.92 53.11 27.92
N ALA A 25 -15.63 52.74 28.99
CA ALA A 25 -15.81 51.34 29.39
C ALA A 25 -16.51 50.52 28.29
N VAL A 26 -17.57 51.06 27.69
CA VAL A 26 -18.26 50.43 26.55
C VAL A 26 -17.34 50.30 25.34
N ALA A 27 -16.60 51.34 24.98
CA ALA A 27 -15.66 51.30 23.86
C ALA A 27 -14.56 50.25 24.06
N GLN A 28 -14.01 50.12 25.27
CA GLN A 28 -13.02 49.08 25.59
C GLN A 28 -13.61 47.67 25.54
N ALA A 29 -14.82 47.48 26.07
CA ALA A 29 -15.50 46.19 26.03
C ALA A 29 -15.77 45.73 24.59
N GLN A 30 -16.15 46.69 23.73
CA GLN A 30 -16.40 46.44 22.32
C GLN A 30 -15.10 46.08 21.55
N ALA A 31 -14.03 46.84 21.77
CA ALA A 31 -12.73 46.54 21.15
C ALA A 31 -12.17 45.17 21.60
N LEU A 32 -12.37 44.82 22.88
CA LEU A 32 -11.90 43.55 23.42
C LEU A 32 -12.68 42.35 22.85
N ILE A 33 -14.01 42.45 22.69
CA ILE A 33 -14.78 41.36 22.07
C ILE A 33 -14.47 41.23 20.57
N GLU A 34 -14.16 42.32 19.90
CA GLU A 34 -13.72 42.32 18.49
C GLU A 34 -12.38 41.58 18.34
N ILE A 35 -11.38 41.92 19.15
CA ILE A 35 -10.07 41.23 19.18
C ILE A 35 -10.22 39.75 19.56
N LEU A 36 -11.08 39.44 20.54
CA LEU A 36 -11.37 38.04 20.92
C LEU A 36 -12.07 37.29 19.78
N SER A 37 -12.96 37.93 19.03
CA SER A 37 -13.62 37.29 17.89
C SER A 37 -12.67 37.02 16.73
N GLU A 38 -11.66 37.87 16.54
CA GLU A 38 -10.66 37.75 15.46
C GLU A 38 -9.53 36.77 15.80
N GLY A 39 -9.13 36.69 17.07
CA GLY A 39 -8.04 35.83 17.54
C GLY A 39 -8.44 34.42 17.99
N THR A 40 -9.74 34.11 18.12
CA THR A 40 -10.18 32.82 18.69
C THR A 40 -10.69 31.87 17.60
N VAL A 41 -10.15 30.66 17.57
CA VAL A 41 -10.70 29.58 16.73
C VAL A 41 -12.10 29.24 17.25
N THR A 42 -13.12 29.56 16.48
CA THR A 42 -14.50 29.26 16.87
C THR A 42 -14.75 27.75 16.87
N PRO A 43 -15.62 27.23 17.77
CA PRO A 43 -15.97 25.80 17.77
C PRO A 43 -16.51 25.29 16.42
N GLY A 44 -17.16 26.17 15.64
CA GLY A 44 -17.62 25.85 14.29
C GLY A 44 -16.46 25.53 13.34
N VAL A 45 -15.43 26.36 13.32
CA VAL A 45 -14.22 26.14 12.50
C VAL A 45 -13.52 24.84 12.91
N VAL A 46 -13.38 24.57 14.21
CA VAL A 46 -12.80 23.30 14.70
C VAL A 46 -13.63 22.10 14.24
N THR A 47 -14.95 22.20 14.26
CA THR A 47 -15.86 21.12 13.84
C THR A 47 -15.72 20.84 12.35
N ILE A 48 -15.65 21.88 11.53
CA ILE A 48 -15.44 21.77 10.08
C ILE A 48 -14.07 21.15 9.79
N LEU A 49 -13.01 21.63 10.44
CA LEU A 49 -11.66 21.06 10.29
C LEU A 49 -11.62 19.59 10.69
N LYS A 50 -12.29 19.23 11.78
CA LYS A 50 -12.37 17.84 12.24
C LYS A 50 -13.11 16.96 11.23
N ALA A 51 -14.22 17.44 10.67
CA ALA A 51 -14.96 16.73 9.65
C ALA A 51 -14.14 16.53 8.37
N ASP A 52 -13.44 17.58 7.90
CA ASP A 52 -12.54 17.50 6.75
C ASP A 52 -11.39 16.52 6.98
N LEU A 53 -10.77 16.56 8.17
CA LEU A 53 -9.69 15.64 8.51
C LEU A 53 -10.17 14.19 8.55
N LEU A 54 -11.35 13.92 9.14
CA LEU A 54 -11.94 12.58 9.16
C LEU A 54 -12.23 12.08 7.74
N ALA A 55 -12.80 12.92 6.88
CA ALA A 55 -13.07 12.57 5.48
C ALA A 55 -11.77 12.24 4.72
N ARG A 56 -10.70 13.00 4.93
CA ARG A 56 -9.38 12.72 4.34
C ARG A 56 -8.78 11.42 4.86
N MET A 57 -8.93 11.12 6.15
CA MET A 57 -8.47 9.86 6.74
C MET A 57 -9.22 8.67 6.16
N ASP A 58 -10.54 8.76 5.98
CA ASP A 58 -11.35 7.69 5.39
C ASP A 58 -11.02 7.48 3.91
N ALA A 59 -10.80 8.57 3.16
CA ALA A 59 -10.35 8.49 1.77
C ALA A 59 -8.98 7.80 1.66
N LEU A 60 -8.01 8.21 2.48
CA LEU A 60 -6.67 7.60 2.50
C LEU A 60 -6.72 6.13 2.93
N ARG A 61 -7.58 5.79 3.90
CA ARG A 61 -7.79 4.40 4.32
C ARG A 61 -8.30 3.53 3.16
N THR A 62 -9.29 4.03 2.43
CA THR A 62 -9.86 3.35 1.27
C THR A 62 -8.80 3.15 0.18
N GLU A 63 -8.06 4.21 -0.16
CA GLU A 63 -7.00 4.15 -1.17
C GLU A 63 -5.91 3.12 -0.80
N VAL A 64 -5.51 3.06 0.47
CA VAL A 64 -4.52 2.10 0.93
C VAL A 64 -5.04 0.66 0.83
N ILE A 65 -6.29 0.41 1.19
CA ILE A 65 -6.91 -0.92 1.07
C ILE A 65 -6.97 -1.35 -0.39
N GLU A 66 -7.43 -0.47 -1.28
CA GLU A 66 -7.51 -0.75 -2.73
C GLU A 66 -6.13 -1.05 -3.32
N ARG A 67 -5.10 -0.29 -2.95
CA ARG A 67 -3.72 -0.55 -3.39
C ARG A 67 -3.19 -1.90 -2.87
N ILE A 68 -3.49 -2.26 -1.62
CA ILE A 68 -3.10 -3.56 -1.06
C ILE A 68 -3.79 -4.71 -1.81
N ASP A 69 -5.08 -4.58 -2.09
CA ASP A 69 -5.83 -5.60 -2.82
C ASP A 69 -5.33 -5.74 -4.27
N ALA A 70 -5.06 -4.62 -4.95
CA ALA A 70 -4.47 -4.62 -6.28
C ALA A 70 -3.10 -5.33 -6.31
N LEU A 71 -2.22 -5.02 -5.34
CA LEU A 71 -0.92 -5.70 -5.21
C LEU A 71 -1.09 -7.19 -4.93
N ARG A 72 -2.04 -7.57 -4.07
CA ARG A 72 -2.31 -8.97 -3.76
C ARG A 72 -2.73 -9.76 -5.00
N ILE A 73 -3.59 -9.18 -5.84
CA ILE A 73 -4.00 -9.79 -7.12
C ILE A 73 -2.80 -9.90 -8.05
N GLU A 74 -2.06 -8.81 -8.26
CA GLU A 74 -0.91 -8.80 -9.16
C GLU A 74 0.16 -9.83 -8.76
N PHE A 75 0.48 -9.93 -7.46
CA PHE A 75 1.40 -10.94 -6.98
C PHE A 75 0.83 -12.36 -7.13
N GLY A 76 -0.46 -12.57 -6.88
CA GLY A 76 -1.14 -13.85 -7.10
C GLY A 76 -0.98 -14.32 -8.55
N ASP A 77 -1.34 -13.46 -9.50
CA ASP A 77 -1.25 -13.75 -10.94
C ASP A 77 0.19 -14.06 -11.37
N ARG A 78 1.17 -13.29 -10.86
CA ARG A 78 2.59 -13.55 -11.13
C ARG A 78 3.06 -14.89 -10.56
N PHE A 79 2.58 -15.27 -9.37
CA PHE A 79 2.90 -16.58 -8.78
C PHE A 79 2.32 -17.73 -9.59
N ASP A 80 1.08 -17.60 -10.05
CA ASP A 80 0.43 -18.63 -10.87
C ASP A 80 1.09 -18.77 -12.25
N ALA A 81 1.50 -17.65 -12.85
CA ALA A 81 2.31 -17.65 -14.08
C ALA A 81 3.65 -18.36 -13.87
N LEU A 82 4.40 -18.01 -12.82
CA LEU A 82 5.67 -18.67 -12.49
C LEU A 82 5.51 -20.18 -12.23
N ARG A 83 4.41 -20.57 -11.59
CA ARG A 83 4.11 -21.99 -11.36
C ARG A 83 3.87 -22.73 -12.68
N THR A 84 3.12 -22.11 -13.59
CA THR A 84 2.85 -22.65 -14.92
C THR A 84 4.15 -22.82 -15.72
N ASP A 85 5.00 -21.80 -15.73
CA ASP A 85 6.32 -21.84 -16.39
C ASP A 85 7.22 -22.95 -15.81
N LEU A 86 7.20 -23.12 -14.49
CA LEU A 86 7.98 -24.17 -13.82
C LEU A 86 7.48 -25.57 -14.20
N ASP A 87 6.17 -25.78 -14.30
CA ASP A 87 5.61 -27.07 -14.69
C ASP A 87 5.84 -27.38 -16.17
N ALA A 88 5.84 -26.36 -17.04
CA ALA A 88 6.28 -26.48 -18.42
C ALA A 88 7.77 -26.88 -18.51
N LEU A 89 8.65 -26.20 -17.78
CA LEU A 89 10.08 -26.53 -17.73
C LEU A 89 10.36 -27.94 -17.22
N LYS A 90 9.63 -28.41 -16.20
CA LYS A 90 9.73 -29.81 -15.73
C LYS A 90 9.35 -30.81 -16.82
N THR A 91 8.30 -30.50 -17.57
CA THR A 91 7.83 -31.33 -18.68
C THR A 91 8.88 -31.40 -19.79
N ASP A 92 9.40 -30.25 -20.19
CA ASP A 92 10.47 -30.16 -21.20
C ASP A 92 11.72 -30.92 -20.77
N LEU A 93 12.12 -30.81 -19.50
CA LEU A 93 13.25 -31.54 -18.94
C LEU A 93 13.00 -33.06 -18.97
N ALA A 94 11.79 -33.52 -18.65
CA ALA A 94 11.44 -34.93 -18.71
C ALA A 94 11.52 -35.48 -20.14
N ILE A 95 11.00 -34.72 -21.12
CA ILE A 95 11.07 -35.04 -22.54
C ILE A 95 12.53 -35.08 -23.01
N PHE A 96 13.32 -34.08 -22.65
CA PHE A 96 14.74 -34.01 -22.99
C PHE A 96 15.51 -35.22 -22.44
N LYS A 97 15.27 -35.57 -21.17
CA LYS A 97 15.89 -36.74 -20.52
C LYS A 97 15.49 -38.03 -21.23
N ALA A 98 14.22 -38.22 -21.56
CA ALA A 98 13.73 -39.39 -22.28
C ALA A 98 14.36 -39.51 -23.67
N ARG A 99 14.39 -38.42 -24.44
CA ARG A 99 15.00 -38.38 -25.78
C ARG A 99 16.49 -38.68 -25.72
N THR A 100 17.20 -38.09 -24.77
CA THR A 100 18.64 -38.31 -24.57
C THR A 100 18.92 -39.77 -24.21
N ASN A 101 18.15 -40.33 -23.28
CA ASN A 101 18.28 -41.74 -22.91
C ASN A 101 18.04 -42.67 -24.11
N ALA A 102 16.99 -42.43 -24.90
CA ALA A 102 16.69 -43.21 -26.09
C ALA A 102 17.84 -43.17 -27.13
N LYS A 103 18.45 -41.99 -27.34
CA LYS A 103 19.63 -41.85 -28.21
C LYS A 103 20.81 -42.67 -27.72
N PHE A 104 21.13 -42.61 -26.43
CA PHE A 104 22.22 -43.41 -25.87
C PHE A 104 21.95 -44.90 -25.98
N THR A 105 20.73 -45.35 -25.68
CA THR A 105 20.34 -46.76 -25.84
C THR A 105 20.52 -47.24 -27.28
N MET A 106 20.07 -46.46 -28.26
CA MET A 106 20.26 -46.80 -29.68
C MET A 106 21.74 -46.85 -30.07
N LEU A 107 22.54 -45.88 -29.61
CA LEU A 107 23.98 -45.84 -29.86
C LEU A 107 24.69 -47.07 -29.29
N PHE A 108 24.40 -47.44 -28.04
CA PHE A 108 24.99 -48.62 -27.41
C PHE A 108 24.55 -49.92 -28.10
N ALA A 109 23.27 -50.04 -28.45
CA ALA A 109 22.76 -51.20 -29.18
C ALA A 109 23.45 -51.35 -30.54
N LEU A 110 23.61 -50.25 -31.28
CA LEU A 110 24.31 -50.25 -32.57
C LEU A 110 25.77 -50.67 -32.42
N HIS A 111 26.49 -50.11 -31.44
CA HIS A 111 27.88 -50.48 -31.20
C HIS A 111 28.03 -51.93 -30.74
N ALA A 112 27.12 -52.46 -29.92
CA ALA A 112 27.13 -53.86 -29.52
C ALA A 112 27.02 -54.80 -30.73
N VAL A 113 26.15 -54.47 -31.70
CA VAL A 113 26.03 -55.22 -32.96
C VAL A 113 27.32 -55.12 -33.79
N GLN A 114 27.87 -53.91 -33.96
CA GLN A 114 29.11 -53.70 -34.71
C GLN A 114 30.29 -54.49 -34.13
N ILE A 115 30.46 -54.47 -32.80
CA ILE A 115 31.50 -55.23 -32.10
C ILE A 115 31.28 -56.73 -32.31
N SER A 116 30.05 -57.22 -32.19
CA SER A 116 29.73 -58.63 -32.40
C SER A 116 30.09 -59.11 -33.81
N ILE A 117 29.80 -58.29 -34.83
CA ILE A 117 30.17 -58.55 -36.22
C ILE A 117 31.70 -58.58 -36.38
N LEU A 118 32.42 -57.61 -35.81
CA LEU A 118 33.88 -57.56 -35.86
C LEU A 118 34.52 -58.79 -35.21
N VAL A 119 34.04 -59.20 -34.02
CA VAL A 119 34.50 -60.40 -33.32
C VAL A 119 34.27 -61.65 -34.17
N TYR A 120 33.09 -61.77 -34.80
CA TYR A 120 32.79 -62.89 -35.70
C TYR A 120 33.75 -62.95 -36.89
N ILE A 121 33.99 -61.82 -37.56
CA ILE A 121 34.93 -61.76 -38.70
C ILE A 121 36.35 -62.14 -38.27
N VAL A 122 36.85 -61.58 -37.17
CA VAL A 122 38.20 -61.86 -36.66
C VAL A 122 38.36 -63.34 -36.31
N SER A 123 37.32 -63.98 -35.74
CA SER A 123 37.35 -65.41 -35.39
C SER A 123 37.42 -66.37 -36.60
N ARG A 124 37.19 -65.86 -37.82
CA ARG A 124 37.17 -66.62 -39.08
C ARG A 124 38.37 -66.33 -39.97
N LEU A 125 39.30 -65.47 -39.55
CA LEU A 125 40.55 -65.24 -40.28
C LEU A 125 41.46 -66.48 -40.13
N PRO A 126 42.10 -66.94 -41.23
CA PRO A 126 43.02 -68.08 -41.21
C PRO A 126 44.30 -67.81 -40.42
#